data_AF-W9E524-F1
#
_entry.id   AF-W9E524-F1
#
_cell.length_a   1.000
_cell.length_b   1.000
_cell.length_c   1.000
_cell.angle_alpha   90.00
_cell.angle_beta   90.00
_cell.angle_gamma   90.00
#
_symmetry.space_group_name_H-M   'P 1'
#
loop_
_entity.id
_entity.type
_entity.pdbx_description
1 polymer ?
#
loop_
_entity_poly.entity_id
_entity_poly.type
_entity_poly.pdbx_seq_one_letter_code
_entity_poly.pdbx_strand_id
1 'polypeptide(L)'
;MNPRLVEIIDALLDAVQRFPQDLNWQPYYEDEQELVGDLRDHAERVGRGDGSRLPELKFELLPTGDLNEIAISSGWGELYLVLANEFDELTPGMTPRPPEPASR
;
A
#
# COMPACT_ATOMS: atom_id res chain seq x y z
N MET A 1 3.79 -5.60 -17.32
CA MET A 1 3.91 -5.07 -15.95
C MET A 1 5.22 -5.54 -15.36
N ASN A 2 5.87 -4.76 -14.49
CA ASN A 2 7.10 -5.18 -13.82
C ASN A 2 6.75 -6.20 -12.71
N PRO A 3 7.25 -7.46 -12.76
CA PRO A 3 6.95 -8.47 -11.74
C PRO A 3 7.35 -8.03 -10.33
N ARG A 4 8.36 -7.16 -10.21
CA ARG A 4 8.81 -6.63 -8.93
C ARG A 4 7.74 -5.80 -8.21
N LEU A 5 6.81 -5.17 -8.94
CA LEU A 5 5.70 -4.44 -8.31
C LEU A 5 4.77 -5.39 -7.53
N VAL A 6 4.50 -6.59 -8.07
CA VAL A 6 3.69 -7.59 -7.37
C VAL A 6 4.42 -8.06 -6.11
N GLU A 7 5.71 -8.34 -6.21
CA GLU A 7 6.53 -8.77 -5.07
C GLU A 7 6.57 -7.73 -3.94
N ILE A 8 6.59 -6.44 -4.27
CA ILE A 8 6.51 -5.36 -3.27
C ILE A 8 5.14 -5.35 -2.58
N ILE A 9 4.06 -5.48 -3.34
CA ILE A 9 2.70 -5.50 -2.78
C ILE A 9 2.49 -6.75 -1.91
N ASP A 10 2.99 -7.90 -2.35
CA ASP A 10 2.96 -9.14 -1.56
C ASP A 10 3.76 -8.99 -0.27
N ALA A 11 4.91 -8.30 -0.29
CA ALA A 11 5.69 -8.03 0.91
C ALA A 11 4.99 -7.06 1.89
N LEU A 12 4.26 -6.06 1.37
CA LEU A 12 3.39 -5.21 2.19
C LEU A 12 2.27 -6.04 2.83
N LEU A 13 1.63 -6.91 2.05
CA LEU A 13 0.57 -7.80 2.52
C LEU A 13 1.08 -8.75 3.62
N ASP A 14 2.27 -9.32 3.44
CA ASP A 14 2.93 -10.16 4.44
C ASP A 14 3.21 -9.39 5.73
N ALA A 15 3.64 -8.13 5.64
CA ALA A 15 3.85 -7.28 6.82
C ALA A 15 2.53 -7.05 7.57
N VAL A 16 1.47 -6.68 6.85
CA VAL A 16 0.15 -6.45 7.42
C VAL A 16 -0.40 -7.69 8.13
N GLN A 17 -0.16 -8.89 7.57
CA GLN A 17 -0.63 -10.15 8.17
C GLN A 17 0.25 -10.65 9.32
N ARG A 18 1.52 -10.22 9.38
CA ARG A 18 2.51 -10.70 10.36
C ARG A 18 2.51 -9.90 11.65
N PHE A 19 2.25 -8.59 11.57
CA PHE A 19 2.24 -7.70 12.72
C PHE A 19 0.79 -7.36 13.11
N PRO A 20 0.49 -7.12 14.40
CA PRO A 20 -0.76 -6.45 14.77
C PRO A 20 -0.77 -5.03 14.18
N GLN A 21 -1.89 -4.58 13.62
CA GLN A 21 -1.96 -3.25 13.01
C GLN A 21 -2.57 -2.23 13.99
N ASP A 22 -1.89 -1.10 14.16
CA ASP A 22 -2.44 0.08 14.83
C ASP A 22 -3.02 1.04 13.78
N LEU A 23 -4.34 0.95 13.62
CA LEU A 23 -5.14 1.74 12.68
C LEU A 23 -5.65 3.07 13.26
N ASN A 24 -5.29 3.43 14.49
CA ASN A 24 -5.86 4.61 15.17
C ASN A 24 -5.45 5.97 14.59
N TRP A 25 -4.36 6.00 13.81
CA TRP A 25 -3.78 7.24 13.30
C TRP A 25 -4.26 7.60 11.89
N GLN A 26 -4.93 6.66 11.21
CA GLN A 26 -5.42 6.81 9.84
C GLN A 26 -6.96 6.76 9.78
N PRO A 27 -7.61 7.48 8.85
CA PRO A 27 -9.07 7.54 8.75
C PRO A 27 -9.68 6.65 7.66
N TYR A 28 -8.86 5.94 6.89
CA TYR A 28 -9.25 5.31 5.62
C TYR A 28 -9.76 3.86 5.79
N TYR A 29 -9.09 3.05 6.61
CA TYR A 29 -9.44 1.67 6.89
C TYR A 29 -10.17 1.55 8.22
N GLU A 30 -11.35 0.92 8.23
CA GLU A 30 -12.10 0.64 9.46
C GLU A 30 -11.48 -0.49 10.27
N ASP A 31 -10.90 -1.49 9.58
CA ASP A 31 -10.27 -2.65 10.19
C ASP A 31 -9.12 -3.25 9.35
N GLU A 32 -8.42 -4.24 9.93
CA GLU A 32 -7.31 -4.94 9.27
C GLU A 32 -7.75 -5.68 8.00
N GLN A 33 -9.02 -6.12 7.90
CA GLN A 33 -9.51 -6.84 6.74
C GLN A 33 -9.68 -5.92 5.54
N GLU A 34 -10.10 -4.67 5.74
CA GLU A 34 -10.15 -3.67 4.68
C GLU A 34 -8.77 -3.38 4.10
N LEU A 35 -7.78 -3.15 4.98
CA LEU A 35 -6.37 -2.96 4.58
C LEU A 35 -5.83 -4.17 3.79
N VAL A 36 -6.06 -5.38 4.29
CA VAL A 36 -5.67 -6.62 3.59
C VAL A 36 -6.38 -6.76 2.25
N GLY A 37 -7.67 -6.42 2.19
CA GLY A 37 -8.48 -6.49 0.98
C GLY A 37 -7.98 -5.55 -0.11
N ASP A 38 -7.63 -4.32 0.28
CA ASP A 38 -7.13 -3.30 -0.64
C ASP A 38 -5.76 -3.67 -1.22
N LEU A 39 -4.81 -4.09 -0.39
CA LEU A 39 -3.50 -4.58 -0.85
C LEU A 39 -3.63 -5.82 -1.76
N ARG A 40 -4.58 -6.72 -1.48
CA ARG A 40 -4.89 -7.86 -2.35
C ARG A 40 -5.44 -7.42 -3.70
N ASP A 41 -6.36 -6.46 -3.75
CA ASP A 41 -6.88 -5.93 -5.02
C ASP A 41 -5.76 -5.31 -5.85
N HIS A 42 -4.85 -4.55 -5.23
CA HIS A 42 -3.65 -4.04 -5.89
C HIS A 42 -2.78 -5.18 -6.46
N ALA A 43 -2.46 -6.21 -5.67
CA ALA A 43 -1.64 -7.33 -6.12
C ALA A 43 -2.29 -8.08 -7.29
N GLU A 44 -3.60 -8.37 -7.20
CA GLU A 44 -4.35 -9.08 -8.24
C GLU A 44 -4.39 -8.29 -9.56
N ARG A 45 -4.67 -6.99 -9.51
CA ARG A 45 -4.70 -6.13 -10.70
C ARG A 45 -3.34 -6.07 -11.37
N VAL A 46 -2.30 -5.75 -10.59
CA VAL A 46 -0.93 -5.63 -11.10
C VAL A 46 -0.47 -6.97 -11.69
N GLY A 47 -0.78 -8.09 -11.02
CA GLY A 47 -0.49 -9.44 -11.49
C GLY A 47 -1.16 -9.80 -12.83
N ARG A 48 -2.33 -9.22 -13.12
CA ARG A 48 -3.03 -9.37 -14.41
C ARG A 48 -2.60 -8.34 -15.47
N GLY A 49 -1.65 -7.46 -15.14
CA GLY A 49 -1.22 -6.39 -16.03
C GLY A 49 -2.09 -5.14 -15.99
N ASP A 50 -3.01 -5.03 -15.04
CA ASP A 50 -3.83 -3.84 -14.79
C ASP A 50 -3.12 -2.90 -13.81
N GLY A 51 -2.68 -1.75 -14.32
CA GLY A 51 -2.00 -0.71 -13.53
C GLY A 51 -2.92 0.45 -13.13
N SER A 52 -4.23 0.33 -13.36
CA SER A 52 -5.18 1.43 -13.21
C SER A 52 -5.23 2.04 -11.80
N ARG A 53 -4.97 1.24 -10.76
CA ARG A 53 -4.90 1.67 -9.35
C ARG A 53 -3.48 1.93 -8.82
N LEU A 54 -2.42 1.77 -9.62
CA LEU A 54 -1.06 2.08 -9.16
C LEU A 54 -0.90 3.54 -8.68
N PRO A 55 -1.56 4.55 -9.28
CA PRO A 55 -1.54 5.91 -8.73
C PRO A 55 -2.12 6.03 -7.31
N GLU A 56 -3.08 5.18 -6.95
CA GLU A 56 -3.71 5.15 -5.61
C GLU A 56 -2.77 4.54 -4.59
N LEU A 57 -2.21 3.37 -4.91
CA LEU A 57 -1.16 2.77 -4.08
C LEU A 57 0.04 3.71 -3.89
N LYS A 58 0.41 4.45 -4.94
CA LYS A 58 1.48 5.47 -4.84
C LYS A 58 1.12 6.59 -3.87
N PHE A 59 -0.16 6.98 -3.79
CA PHE A 59 -0.62 7.98 -2.83
C PHE A 59 -0.55 7.45 -1.40
N GLU A 60 -0.94 6.20 -1.16
CA GLU A 60 -0.87 5.54 0.14
C GLU A 60 0.57 5.34 0.63
N LEU A 61 1.51 5.12 -0.30
CA LEU A 61 2.94 4.98 -0.03
C LEU A 61 3.68 6.32 0.10
N LEU A 62 3.00 7.46 0.08
CA LEU A 62 3.65 8.74 0.33
C LEU A 62 4.14 8.84 1.79
N PRO A 63 5.19 9.65 2.05
CA PRO A 63 5.45 10.14 3.39
C PRO A 63 4.18 10.82 3.91
N THR A 64 3.71 10.42 5.10
CA THR A 64 2.40 10.79 5.69
C THR A 64 1.16 10.20 5.02
N GLY A 65 1.30 9.19 4.16
CA GLY A 65 0.17 8.37 3.73
C GLY A 65 -0.26 7.37 4.82
N ASP A 66 -1.46 6.81 4.69
CA ASP A 66 -2.05 5.93 5.70
C ASP A 66 -1.15 4.71 5.99
N LEU A 67 -0.55 4.10 4.95
CA LEU A 67 0.37 2.97 5.12
C LEU A 67 1.64 3.35 5.88
N ASN A 68 2.16 4.58 5.71
CA ASN A 68 3.31 5.05 6.49
C ASN A 68 2.97 5.14 7.97
N GLU A 69 1.80 5.71 8.29
CA GLU A 69 1.37 5.89 9.68
C GLU A 69 1.12 4.54 10.35
N ILE A 70 0.40 3.64 9.66
CA ILE A 70 0.18 2.26 10.11
C ILE A 70 1.51 1.55 10.33
N ALA A 71 2.46 1.63 9.39
CA ALA A 71 3.73 0.92 9.52
C ALA A 71 4.55 1.39 10.72
N ILE A 72 4.59 2.70 10.96
CA ILE A 72 5.31 3.30 12.10
C ILE A 72 4.65 2.88 13.41
N SER A 73 3.32 3.02 13.52
CA SER A 73 2.57 2.70 14.74
C SER A 73 2.59 1.19 15.07
N SER A 74 2.60 0.35 14.02
CA SER A 74 2.58 -1.11 14.10
C SER A 74 3.97 -1.74 14.20
N GLY A 75 5.04 -0.94 14.20
CA GLY A 75 6.42 -1.39 14.45
C GLY A 75 7.15 -2.00 13.25
N TRP A 76 6.68 -1.76 12.02
CA TRP A 76 7.31 -2.25 10.78
C TRP A 76 7.73 -1.13 9.82
N GLY A 77 7.87 0.11 10.31
CA GLY A 77 8.24 1.30 9.53
C GLY A 77 9.55 1.17 8.72
N GLU A 78 10.57 0.50 9.24
CA GLU A 78 11.82 0.28 8.47
C GLU A 78 11.60 -0.60 7.23
N LEU A 79 10.76 -1.64 7.36
CA LEU A 79 10.38 -2.48 6.21
C LEU A 79 9.56 -1.68 5.21
N TYR A 80 8.60 -0.88 5.70
CA TYR A 80 7.82 0.04 4.87
C TYR A 80 8.73 0.97 4.05
N LEU A 81 9.72 1.61 4.68
CA LEU A 81 10.61 2.54 3.98
C LEU A 81 11.38 1.87 2.84
N VAL A 82 11.84 0.63 3.03
CA VAL A 82 12.49 -0.13 1.96
C VAL A 82 11.52 -0.38 0.81
N LEU A 83 10.32 -0.89 1.11
CA LEU A 83 9.31 -1.23 0.10
C LEU A 83 8.77 -0.02 -0.66
N ALA A 84 8.51 1.09 0.04
CA ALA A 84 8.03 2.34 -0.55
C ALA A 84 9.08 2.96 -1.49
N ASN A 85 10.36 2.96 -1.09
CA ASN A 85 11.45 3.43 -1.95
C ASN A 85 11.59 2.56 -3.20
N GLU A 86 11.55 1.24 -3.06
CA GLU A 86 11.58 0.33 -4.21
C GLU A 86 10.39 0.57 -5.14
N PHE A 87 9.19 0.80 -4.60
CA PHE A 87 8.01 1.12 -5.41
C PHE A 87 8.19 2.42 -6.20
N ASP A 88 8.75 3.46 -5.58
CA ASP A 88 9.01 4.75 -6.20
C ASP A 88 10.02 4.66 -7.35
N GLU A 89 11.10 3.90 -7.17
CA GLU A 89 12.10 3.63 -8.20
C GLU A 89 11.51 2.94 -9.43
N LEU A 90 10.50 2.09 -9.23
CA LEU A 90 9.82 1.36 -10.31
C LEU A 90 8.67 2.14 -10.96
N THR A 91 8.23 3.23 -10.33
CA THR A 91 7.13 4.07 -10.81
C THR A 91 7.54 5.53 -11.02
N PRO A 92 8.67 5.81 -11.72
CA PRO A 92 9.13 7.18 -11.91
C PRO A 92 8.14 7.98 -12.76
N GLY A 93 7.84 9.20 -12.33
CA GLY A 93 6.91 10.09 -13.03
C GLY A 93 5.44 9.70 -12.92
N MET A 94 5.10 8.67 -12.14
CA MET A 94 3.70 8.35 -11.82
C MET A 94 3.15 9.42 -10.89
N THR A 95 2.08 10.09 -11.30
CA THR A 95 1.38 11.05 -10.44
C THR A 95 0.54 10.29 -9.41
N PRO A 96 0.77 10.45 -8.09
CA PRO A 96 -0.09 9.86 -7.09
C PRO A 96 -1.49 10.46 -7.16
N ARG A 97 -2.51 9.66 -6.87
CA ARG A 97 -3.91 10.05 -6.88
C ARG A 97 -4.58 9.48 -5.63
N PRO A 98 -5.31 10.28 -4.85
CA PRO A 98 -6.05 9.74 -3.71
C PRO A 98 -7.09 8.71 -4.18
N PRO A 99 -7.35 7.64 -3.40
CA PRO A 99 -8.41 6.70 -3.70
C PRO A 99 -9.75 7.43 -3.82
N GLU A 100 -10.64 6.94 -4.71
CA GLU A 100 -11.99 7.51 -4.79
C GLU A 100 -12.70 7.33 -3.44
N PRO A 101 -13.43 8.35 -2.95
CA PRO A 101 -14.17 8.23 -1.71
C PRO A 101 -15.16 7.08 -1.85
N ALA A 102 -15.09 6.11 -0.93
CA ALA A 102 -16.05 5.03 -0.85
C ALA A 102 -17.46 5.65 -0.82
N SER A 103 -18.33 5.22 -1.74
CA SER A 103 -19.75 5.60 -1.69
C SER A 103 -20.32 5.01 -0.39
N ARG A 104 -20.33 5.82 0.67
CA ARG A 104 -20.97 5.51 1.96
C ARG A 104 -22.46 5.24 1.79
#